data_AF-A0A4Q3CFU9-F1
#
_entry.id   AF-A0A4Q3CFU9-F1
#
_cell.length_a   1.000
_cell.length_b   1.000
_cell.length_c   1.000
_cell.angle_alpha   90.00
_cell.angle_beta   90.00
_cell.angle_gamma   90.00
#
_symmetry.space_group_name_H-M   'P 1'
#
loop_
_entity.id
_entity.type
_entity.pdbx_description
1 polymer ?
#
loop_
_entity_poly.entity_id
_entity_poly.type
_entity_poly.pdbx_seq_one_letter_code
_entity_poly.pdbx_strand_id
1 'polypeptide(L)'
;MKQITAAERIIIFSRYIGQQVVINSLLNNEIDVIGTLQGIRNNALLVDIAGVNRWIPLSDEIMLCDIRLLLKPLKKLTPRIIDTANSLPVQAFITPYYQQMGFDMPVFIAPGHPCNCRYVHELGLADYRTAAEINLNKVLVAVQI
;
A
#
# COMPACT_ATOMS: atom_id res chain seq x y z
N MET A 1 -4.99 19.66 -0.48
CA MET A 1 -3.83 18.86 0.01
C MET A 1 -2.89 18.65 -1.16
N LYS A 2 -1.58 18.84 -1.00
CA LYS A 2 -0.62 18.62 -2.10
C LYS A 2 -0.62 17.13 -2.44
N GLN A 3 -0.90 16.82 -3.71
CA GLN A 3 -1.05 15.46 -4.20
C GLN A 3 0.35 14.83 -4.32
N ILE A 4 0.53 13.62 -3.80
CA ILE A 4 1.78 12.85 -3.96
C ILE A 4 1.95 12.50 -5.44
N THR A 5 3.11 12.84 -6.00
CA THR A 5 3.41 12.59 -7.43
C THR A 5 3.62 11.12 -7.72
N ALA A 6 3.53 10.70 -8.98
CA ALA A 6 3.78 9.31 -9.40
C ALA A 6 5.16 8.82 -8.96
N ALA A 7 6.20 9.66 -9.09
CA ALA A 7 7.55 9.33 -8.63
C ALA A 7 7.61 9.13 -7.11
N GLU A 8 6.93 9.98 -6.34
CA GLU A 8 6.87 9.84 -4.88
C GLU A 8 6.07 8.61 -4.45
N ARG A 9 4.98 8.27 -5.18
CA ARG A 9 4.27 7.00 -4.99
C ARG A 9 5.22 5.83 -5.21
N ILE A 10 6.00 5.80 -6.29
CA ILE A 10 7.00 4.74 -6.54
C ILE A 10 7.94 4.58 -5.33
N ILE A 11 8.46 5.68 -4.79
CA ILE A 11 9.33 5.64 -3.60
C ILE A 11 8.63 4.98 -2.41
N ILE A 12 7.36 5.33 -2.16
CA ILE A 12 6.59 4.77 -1.04
C ILE A 12 6.31 3.28 -1.28
N PHE A 13 5.74 2.92 -2.44
CA PHE A 13 5.40 1.54 -2.79
C PHE A 13 6.64 0.62 -2.79
N SER A 14 7.82 1.12 -3.16
CA SER A 14 9.07 0.34 -3.16
C SER A 14 9.40 -0.32 -1.82
N ARG A 15 8.95 0.28 -0.71
CA ARG A 15 9.23 -0.19 0.66
C ARG A 15 8.31 -1.33 1.10
N TYR A 16 7.24 -1.56 0.34
CA TYR A 16 6.19 -2.52 0.66
C TYR A 16 6.09 -3.63 -0.40
N ILE A 17 7.18 -3.91 -1.12
CA ILE A 17 7.24 -5.08 -2.01
C ILE A 17 6.94 -6.34 -1.20
N GLY A 18 6.09 -7.21 -1.76
CA GLY A 18 5.55 -8.41 -1.12
C GLY A 18 4.24 -8.17 -0.36
N GLN A 19 3.82 -6.91 -0.15
CA GLN A 19 2.53 -6.63 0.49
C GLN A 19 1.36 -6.71 -0.50
N GLN A 20 0.16 -6.95 0.04
CA GLN A 20 -1.06 -6.92 -0.73
C GLN A 20 -1.47 -5.49 -1.09
N VAL A 21 -2.10 -5.34 -2.24
CA VAL A 21 -2.69 -4.09 -2.71
C VAL A 21 -4.14 -4.34 -3.12
N VAL A 22 -4.97 -3.32 -2.94
CA VAL A 22 -6.28 -3.23 -3.57
C VAL A 22 -6.20 -2.26 -4.75
N ILE A 23 -6.83 -2.65 -5.85
CA ILE A 23 -6.84 -1.92 -7.11
C ILE A 23 -8.31 -1.70 -7.48
N ASN A 24 -8.70 -0.44 -7.56
CA ASN A 24 -10.00 -0.03 -8.04
C ASN A 24 -9.86 0.56 -9.45
N SER A 25 -10.60 0.00 -10.41
CA SER A 25 -10.62 0.51 -11.78
C SER A 25 -11.55 1.70 -11.89
N LEU A 26 -11.00 2.88 -12.22
CA LEU A 26 -11.78 4.11 -12.37
C LEU A 26 -12.55 4.16 -13.69
N LEU A 27 -12.25 3.26 -14.63
CA LEU A 27 -12.89 3.21 -15.95
C LEU A 27 -14.23 2.47 -15.94
N ASN A 28 -14.33 1.41 -15.14
CA ASN A 28 -15.46 0.47 -15.22
C ASN A 28 -16.29 0.40 -13.93
N ASN A 29 -16.02 1.24 -12.91
CA ASN A 29 -16.60 1.11 -11.56
C ASN A 29 -16.56 -0.35 -11.05
N GLU A 30 -15.52 -1.08 -11.46
CA GLU A 30 -15.43 -2.51 -11.21
C GLU A 30 -15.03 -2.79 -9.76
N ILE A 31 -15.41 -3.99 -9.36
CA ILE A 31 -15.12 -4.65 -8.09
C ILE A 31 -13.63 -4.52 -7.71
N ASP A 32 -13.34 -3.98 -6.51
CA ASP A 32 -12.00 -3.85 -5.91
C ASP A 32 -11.13 -5.12 -6.13
N VAL A 33 -10.13 -5.12 -7.00
CA VAL A 33 -9.27 -6.30 -7.23
C VAL A 33 -8.13 -6.32 -6.21
N ILE A 34 -7.84 -7.49 -5.63
CA ILE A 34 -6.70 -7.66 -4.71
C ILE A 34 -5.57 -8.36 -5.44
N GLY A 35 -4.35 -7.86 -5.26
CA GLY A 35 -3.13 -8.48 -5.76
C GLY A 35 -1.96 -8.32 -4.79
N THR A 36 -0.80 -8.79 -5.20
CA THR A 36 0.46 -8.69 -4.44
C THR A 36 1.44 -7.80 -5.19
N LEU A 37 1.96 -6.77 -4.54
CA LEU A 37 2.99 -5.91 -5.13
C LEU A 37 4.29 -6.68 -5.26
N GLN A 38 4.74 -6.96 -6.48
CA GLN A 38 5.96 -7.72 -6.74
C GLN A 38 7.16 -6.85 -7.11
N GLY A 39 6.91 -5.67 -7.68
CA GLY A 39 8.00 -4.82 -8.14
C GLY A 39 7.55 -3.45 -8.61
N ILE A 40 8.52 -2.65 -9.02
CA ILE A 40 8.33 -1.27 -9.45
C ILE A 40 9.22 -0.99 -10.68
N ARG A 41 8.77 -0.06 -11.52
CA ARG A 41 9.54 0.57 -12.59
C ARG A 41 9.25 2.08 -12.57
N ASN A 42 10.02 2.89 -13.28
CA ASN A 42 10.00 4.36 -13.27
C ASN A 42 8.62 5.05 -13.36
N ASN A 43 7.57 4.35 -13.76
CA ASN A 43 6.20 4.86 -13.85
C ASN A 43 5.13 3.77 -13.70
N ALA A 44 5.47 2.61 -13.10
CA ALA A 44 4.52 1.51 -13.01
C ALA A 44 4.80 0.60 -11.82
N LEU A 45 3.74 0.00 -11.30
CA LEU A 45 3.80 -1.04 -10.27
C LEU A 45 3.55 -2.41 -10.91
N LEU A 46 4.38 -3.38 -10.61
CA LEU A 46 4.14 -4.77 -10.97
C LEU A 46 3.32 -5.42 -9.86
N VAL A 47 2.10 -5.85 -10.20
CA VAL A 47 1.20 -6.53 -9.28
C VAL A 47 0.84 -7.90 -9.83
N ASP A 48 0.98 -8.92 -8.99
CA ASP A 48 0.43 -10.24 -9.27
C ASP A 48 -1.04 -10.29 -8.85
N ILE A 49 -1.90 -10.57 -9.82
CA ILE A 49 -3.34 -10.71 -9.62
C ILE A 49 -3.72 -12.13 -10.05
N ALA A 50 -4.04 -12.96 -9.05
CA ALA A 50 -4.44 -14.35 -9.26
C ALA A 50 -3.44 -15.18 -10.12
N GLY A 51 -2.14 -14.97 -9.91
CA GLY A 51 -1.07 -15.65 -10.64
C GLY A 51 -0.69 -14.99 -11.97
N VAL A 52 -1.30 -13.86 -12.31
CA VAL A 52 -1.00 -13.10 -13.53
C VAL A 52 -0.34 -11.77 -13.16
N ASN A 53 0.89 -11.61 -13.65
CA ASN A 53 1.67 -10.39 -13.51
C ASN A 53 1.12 -9.26 -14.39
N ARG A 54 0.74 -8.14 -13.77
CA ARG A 54 0.22 -6.96 -14.45
C ARG A 54 1.00 -5.71 -14.07
N TRP A 55 1.32 -4.90 -15.07
CA TRP A 55 1.90 -3.57 -14.86
C TRP A 55 0.78 -2.54 -14.76
N ILE A 56 0.71 -1.86 -13.62
CA ILE A 56 -0.25 -0.79 -13.36
C ILE A 56 0.48 0.55 -13.54
N PRO A 57 0.12 1.34 -14.55
CA PRO A 57 0.76 2.63 -14.78
C PRO A 57 0.41 3.62 -13.67
N LEU A 58 1.40 4.40 -13.26
CA LEU A 58 1.25 5.57 -12.41
C LEU A 58 1.52 6.81 -13.25
N SER A 59 0.58 7.76 -13.23
CA SER A 59 0.71 9.04 -13.90
C SER A 59 0.10 10.14 -13.02
N ASP A 60 0.70 11.33 -13.09
CA ASP A 60 0.19 12.54 -12.44
C ASP A 60 -0.96 13.17 -13.24
N GLU A 61 -1.04 12.88 -14.53
CA GLU A 61 -1.97 13.51 -15.47
C GLU A 61 -3.27 12.71 -15.60
N ILE A 62 -3.17 11.38 -15.71
CA ILE A 62 -4.29 10.48 -15.96
C ILE A 62 -4.23 9.30 -15.00
N MET A 63 -5.24 9.19 -14.14
CA MET A 63 -5.38 8.08 -13.20
C MET A 63 -6.41 7.09 -13.74
N LEU A 64 -5.95 5.91 -14.18
CA LEU A 64 -6.83 4.85 -14.69
C LEU A 64 -7.26 3.86 -13.59
N CYS A 65 -6.42 3.70 -12.58
CA CYS A 65 -6.67 2.85 -11.44
C CYS A 65 -6.29 3.58 -10.15
N ASP A 66 -7.09 3.41 -9.11
CA ASP A 66 -6.68 3.69 -7.74
C ASP A 66 -6.03 2.45 -7.15
N ILE A 67 -4.80 2.59 -6.63
CA ILE A 67 -4.06 1.51 -6.01
C ILE A 67 -3.66 1.90 -4.60
N ARG A 68 -4.03 1.06 -3.63
CA ARG A 68 -3.76 1.27 -2.21
C ARG A 68 -3.16 0.02 -1.58
N LEU A 69 -2.15 0.20 -0.74
CA LEU A 69 -1.53 -0.87 0.04
C LEU A 69 -2.51 -1.36 1.13
N LEU A 70 -2.66 -2.67 1.27
CA LEU A 70 -3.41 -3.25 2.39
C LEU A 70 -2.49 -3.34 3.61
N LEU A 71 -2.54 -2.30 4.45
CA LEU A 71 -1.66 -2.16 5.61
C LEU A 71 -2.41 -2.35 6.93
N LYS A 72 -1.65 -2.67 7.98
CA LYS A 72 -2.13 -2.80 9.34
C LYS A 72 -1.83 -1.50 10.09
N PRO A 73 -2.79 -0.91 10.81
CA PRO A 73 -2.49 0.22 11.67
C PRO A 73 -1.61 -0.22 12.84
N LEU A 74 -0.74 0.68 13.33
CA LEU A 74 0.19 0.39 14.43
C LEU A 74 -0.48 -0.08 15.73
N LYS A 75 -1.75 0.29 15.96
CA LYS A 75 -2.54 -0.23 17.09
C LYS A 75 -2.69 -1.77 17.12
N LYS A 76 -2.38 -2.46 16.01
CA LYS A 76 -2.36 -3.93 15.91
C LYS A 76 -1.00 -4.54 16.25
N LEU A 77 0.01 -3.75 16.63
CA LEU A 77 1.28 -4.27 17.14
C LEU A 77 1.04 -5.04 18.43
N THR A 78 1.56 -6.26 18.50
CA THR A 78 1.51 -7.08 19.71
C THR A 78 2.79 -6.90 20.53
N PRO A 79 2.78 -7.13 21.85
CA PRO A 79 3.98 -7.04 22.67
C PRO A 79 5.13 -7.87 22.11
N ARG A 80 4.84 -9.10 21.66
CA ARG A 80 5.83 -9.98 21.02
C ARG A 80 6.49 -9.37 19.78
N ILE A 81 5.72 -8.66 18.95
CA ILE A 81 6.26 -7.99 17.75
C ILE A 81 7.19 -6.86 18.16
N ILE A 82 6.81 -6.10 19.18
CA ILE A 82 7.61 -4.99 19.73
C ILE A 82 8.92 -5.53 20.33
N ASP A 83 8.86 -6.59 21.13
CA ASP A 83 10.04 -7.23 21.72
C ASP A 83 11.00 -7.74 20.65
N THR A 84 10.45 -8.37 19.59
CA THR A 84 11.25 -8.83 18.45
C THR A 84 11.93 -7.65 17.73
N ALA A 85 11.20 -6.55 17.49
CA ALA A 85 11.76 -5.37 16.85
C ALA A 85 12.86 -4.72 17.70
N ASN A 86 12.69 -4.65 19.02
CA ASN A 86 13.69 -4.13 19.95
C ASN A 86 14.92 -5.05 20.10
N SER A 87 14.78 -6.34 19.77
CA SER A 87 15.90 -7.28 19.74
C SER A 87 16.76 -7.20 18.46
N LEU A 88 16.34 -6.38 17.47
CA LEU A 88 17.09 -6.20 16.24
C LEU A 88 18.45 -5.54 16.51
N PRO A 89 19.50 -5.90 15.76
CA PRO A 89 20.88 -5.46 16.03
C PRO A 89 21.08 -3.95 15.87
N VAL A 90 20.20 -3.26 15.12
CA VAL A 90 20.23 -1.81 14.93
C VAL A 90 18.81 -1.27 14.90
N GLN A 91 18.54 -0.17 15.61
CA GLN A 91 17.22 0.48 15.65
C GLN A 91 16.73 0.91 14.26
N ALA A 92 17.64 1.19 13.33
CA ALA A 92 17.34 1.52 11.94
C ALA A 92 16.57 0.39 11.20
N PHE A 93 16.63 -0.86 11.68
CA PHE A 93 15.90 -1.98 11.10
C PHE A 93 14.46 -2.11 11.60
N ILE A 94 14.06 -1.40 12.65
CA ILE A 94 12.70 -1.48 13.21
C ILE A 94 11.66 -1.05 12.14
N THR A 95 11.91 0.06 11.46
CA THR A 95 10.99 0.56 10.43
C THR A 95 10.88 -0.39 9.23
N PRO A 96 11.98 -0.83 8.59
CA PRO A 96 11.93 -1.87 7.56
C PRO A 96 11.24 -3.16 8.01
N TYR A 97 11.47 -3.58 9.26
CA TYR A 97 10.83 -4.78 9.81
C TYR A 97 9.30 -4.62 9.88
N TYR A 98 8.80 -3.51 10.42
CA TYR A 98 7.37 -3.24 10.45
C TYR A 98 6.75 -3.10 9.05
N GLN A 99 7.47 -2.48 8.11
CA GLN A 99 7.05 -2.39 6.70
C GLN A 99 6.92 -3.77 6.05
N GLN A 100 7.90 -4.66 6.26
CA GLN A 100 7.85 -6.05 5.77
C GLN A 100 6.71 -6.86 6.39
N MET A 101 6.31 -6.54 7.62
CA MET A 101 5.13 -7.15 8.26
C MET A 101 3.79 -6.55 7.79
N GLY A 102 3.84 -5.53 6.93
CA GLY A 102 2.67 -4.83 6.40
C GLY A 102 2.05 -3.84 7.38
N PHE A 103 2.82 -3.27 8.30
CA PHE A 103 2.33 -2.17 9.15
C PHE A 103 2.49 -0.83 8.45
N ASP A 104 1.56 0.08 8.68
CA ASP A 104 1.65 1.44 8.20
C ASP A 104 2.69 2.22 9.00
N MET A 105 3.76 2.63 8.31
CA MET A 105 4.88 3.36 8.86
C MET A 105 5.01 4.74 8.23
N PRO A 106 5.47 5.76 8.99
CA PRO A 106 5.73 7.09 8.45
C PRO A 106 6.67 7.07 7.24
N VAL A 107 6.34 7.84 6.22
CA VAL A 107 7.13 7.91 5.00
C VAL A 107 8.25 8.95 5.10
N PHE A 108 9.30 8.71 4.35
CA PHE A 108 10.36 9.68 4.11
C PHE A 108 10.59 9.74 2.61
N ILE A 109 10.31 10.87 1.97
CA ILE A 109 10.35 11.01 0.51
C ILE A 109 11.68 11.66 0.11
N ALA A 110 11.91 12.90 0.58
CA ALA A 110 13.14 13.65 0.35
C ALA A 110 13.32 14.69 1.48
N PRO A 111 14.54 15.21 1.73
CA PRO A 111 14.76 16.28 2.70
C PRO A 111 13.84 17.48 2.45
N GLY A 112 13.18 17.97 3.51
CA GLY A 112 12.26 19.12 3.42
C GLY A 112 10.90 18.84 2.76
N HIS A 113 10.60 17.59 2.37
CA HIS A 113 9.33 17.28 1.73
C HIS A 113 8.14 17.40 2.72
N PRO A 114 7.04 18.09 2.38
CA PRO A 114 5.93 18.37 3.30
C PRO A 114 5.12 17.14 3.74
N CYS A 115 5.26 16.03 3.03
CA CYS A 115 4.61 14.76 3.36
C CYS A 115 5.50 13.81 4.18
N ASN A 116 6.73 14.21 4.53
CA ASN A 116 7.55 13.42 5.43
C ASN A 116 6.86 13.25 6.79
N CYS A 117 7.15 12.12 7.43
CA CYS A 117 6.57 11.72 8.73
C CYS A 117 5.06 11.46 8.72
N ARG A 118 4.39 11.58 7.57
CA ARG A 118 2.99 11.14 7.41
C ARG A 118 2.93 9.63 7.19
N TYR A 119 1.87 9.02 7.70
CA TYR A 119 1.57 7.61 7.44
C TYR A 119 1.07 7.42 6.00
N VAL A 120 1.26 6.23 5.45
CA VAL A 120 0.84 5.89 4.08
C VAL A 120 -0.68 6.05 3.92
N HIS A 121 -1.45 5.70 4.95
CA HIS A 121 -2.88 5.92 4.99
C HIS A 121 -3.27 7.41 4.94
N GLU A 122 -2.53 8.29 5.61
CA GLU A 122 -2.78 9.75 5.59
C GLU A 122 -2.50 10.37 4.21
N LEU A 123 -1.76 9.68 3.37
CA LEU A 123 -1.51 10.04 1.97
C LEU A 123 -2.55 9.47 1.00
N GLY A 124 -3.54 8.72 1.51
CA GLY A 124 -4.52 8.02 0.68
C GLY A 124 -3.95 6.84 -0.09
N LEU A 125 -2.76 6.35 0.27
CA LEU A 125 -2.06 5.27 -0.43
C LEU A 125 -2.18 3.92 0.29
N ALA A 126 -2.92 3.85 1.40
CA ALA A 126 -3.20 2.62 2.12
C ALA A 126 -4.69 2.47 2.44
N ASP A 127 -5.11 1.23 2.58
CA ASP A 127 -6.42 0.81 3.06
C ASP A 127 -6.21 -0.14 4.25
N TYR A 128 -6.97 0.07 5.32
CA TYR A 128 -6.87 -0.74 6.55
C TYR A 128 -7.86 -1.91 6.58
N ARG A 129 -8.74 -2.02 5.58
CA ARG A 129 -9.60 -3.18 5.39
C ARG A 129 -8.73 -4.40 5.08
N THR A 130 -9.15 -5.54 5.61
CA THR A 130 -8.59 -6.85 5.27
C THR A 130 -9.11 -7.31 3.92
N ALA A 131 -8.39 -8.25 3.29
CA ALA A 131 -8.84 -8.87 2.05
C ALA A 131 -10.23 -9.52 2.19
N ALA A 132 -10.54 -10.09 3.37
CA ALA A 132 -11.84 -10.66 3.67
C ALA A 132 -12.96 -9.61 3.69
N GLU A 133 -12.73 -8.47 4.34
CA GLU A 133 -13.70 -7.36 4.39
C GLU A 133 -13.94 -6.76 3.00
N ILE A 134 -12.88 -6.60 2.21
CA ILE A 134 -12.99 -6.13 0.81
C ILE A 134 -13.80 -7.12 0.00
N ASN A 135 -13.50 -8.42 0.09
CA ASN A 135 -14.22 -9.45 -0.66
C ASN A 135 -15.69 -9.57 -0.23
N LEU A 136 -16.00 -9.43 1.07
CA LEU A 136 -17.37 -9.44 1.58
C LEU A 136 -18.19 -8.28 0.99
N ASN A 137 -17.62 -7.08 0.91
CA ASN A 137 -18.29 -5.94 0.30
C ASN A 137 -18.65 -6.19 -1.17
N LYS A 138 -17.82 -6.94 -1.91
CA LYS A 138 -18.13 -7.31 -3.30
C LYS A 138 -19.40 -8.15 -3.40
N VAL A 139 -19.51 -9.14 -2.51
CA VAL A 139 -20.65 -10.06 -2.49
C VAL A 139 -21.92 -9.30 -2.14
N LEU A 140 -21.87 -8.39 -1.15
CA LEU A 140 -23.02 -7.58 -0.76
C LEU A 140 -23.49 -6.64 -1.87
N VAL A 141 -22.57 -5.99 -2.59
CA VAL A 141 -22.93 -5.12 -3.73
C VAL A 141 -23.51 -5.92 -4.89
N ALA A 142 -22.98 -7.12 -5.18
CA ALA A 142 -23.50 -7.98 -6.24
C ALA A 142 -24.89 -8.56 -5.96
N VAL A 143 -25.30 -8.67 -4.69
CA VAL A 143 -26.63 -9.19 -4.28
C VAL A 143 -27.71 -8.09 -4.29
N GLN A 144 -27.33 -6.81 -4.33
CA GLN A 144 -28.25 -5.67 -4.35
C GLN A 144 -28.65 -5.21 -5.76
N ILE A 145 -28.15 -5.88 -6.82
CA ILE A 145 -28.44 -5.60 -8.23
C ILE A 145 -29.40 -6.66 -8.77
#